data_AF-A0A7L3VKW5-F1
#
_entry.id   AF-A0A7L3VKW5-F1
#
_cell.length_a   1.000
_cell.length_b   1.000
_cell.length_c   1.000
_cell.angle_alpha   90.00
_cell.angle_beta   90.00
_cell.angle_gamma   90.00
#
_symmetry.space_group_name_H-M   'P 1'
#
loop_
_entity.id
_entity.type
_entity.pdbx_description
1 polymer ?
#
loop_
_entity_poly.entity_id
_entity_poly.type
_entity_poly.pdbx_seq_one_letter_code
_entity_poly.pdbx_strand_id
1 'polypeptide(L)'
;FSLGSLTYFPDKLQIVKPLEGSVTLHHWQQLAQPNLGGILVPRPGVLTKDFRQLDIDLEEVYSLNDLEEDDVDASSFQLLPTSTP
;
A
#
# COMPACT_ATOMS: atom_id res chain seq x y z
N PHE A 1 37.54 -9.05 -46.21
CA PHE A 1 36.30 -8.38 -45.78
C PHE A 1 35.53 -9.36 -44.94
N SER A 2 35.60 -9.27 -43.60
CA SER A 2 34.91 -10.20 -42.71
C SER A 2 33.58 -9.58 -42.29
N LEU A 3 32.50 -10.00 -42.93
CA LEU A 3 31.12 -9.66 -42.57
C LEU A 3 30.69 -10.59 -41.43
N GLY A 4 31.27 -10.40 -40.25
CA GLY A 4 30.95 -11.16 -39.05
C GLY A 4 29.95 -10.40 -38.20
N SER A 5 28.67 -10.76 -38.32
CA SER A 5 27.60 -10.62 -37.31
C SER A 5 27.85 -9.58 -36.20
N LEU A 6 27.55 -8.30 -36.46
CA LEU A 6 27.37 -7.32 -35.38
C LEU A 6 26.02 -7.63 -34.71
N THR A 7 26.05 -8.58 -33.77
CA THR A 7 24.94 -8.85 -32.86
C THR A 7 24.66 -7.58 -32.05
N TYR A 8 23.66 -6.81 -32.46
CA TYR A 8 23.20 -5.61 -31.78
C TYR A 8 22.41 -6.01 -30.53
N PHE A 9 23.10 -6.49 -29.50
CA PHE A 9 22.50 -6.60 -28.17
C PHE A 9 22.61 -5.25 -27.47
N PRO A 10 21.52 -4.69 -26.91
CA PRO A 10 21.56 -3.39 -26.29
C PRO A 10 22.39 -3.42 -25.00
N ASP A 11 23.23 -2.39 -24.79
CA ASP A 11 24.09 -2.22 -23.61
C ASP A 11 23.32 -2.17 -22.27
N LYS A 12 22.00 -1.94 -22.32
CA LYS A 12 21.12 -1.85 -21.16
C LYS A 12 19.77 -2.50 -21.46
N LEU A 13 19.18 -3.07 -20.42
CA LEU A 13 17.79 -3.52 -20.43
C LEU A 13 16.86 -2.35 -20.71
N GLN A 14 16.11 -2.44 -21.80
CA GLN A 14 15.02 -1.52 -22.10
C GLN A 14 13.71 -2.10 -21.57
N ILE A 15 13.18 -1.49 -20.52
CA ILE A 15 11.85 -1.83 -20.00
C ILE A 15 10.89 -0.75 -20.45
N VAL A 16 9.99 -1.10 -21.35
CA VAL A 16 8.85 -0.26 -21.72
C VAL A 16 7.66 -0.62 -20.85
N LYS A 17 6.90 0.39 -20.41
CA LYS A 17 5.66 0.15 -19.66
C LYS A 17 4.69 -0.65 -20.56
N PRO A 18 4.04 -1.71 -20.07
CA PRO A 18 3.05 -2.43 -20.85
C PRO A 18 1.88 -1.51 -21.21
N LEU A 19 1.28 -1.75 -22.38
CA LEU A 19 0.16 -0.96 -22.87
C LEU A 19 -1.00 -0.99 -21.86
N GLU A 20 -1.64 0.16 -21.69
CA GLU A 20 -2.83 0.28 -20.86
C GLU A 20 -3.92 -0.67 -21.38
N GLY A 21 -4.57 -1.39 -20.47
CA GLY A 21 -5.56 -2.42 -20.80
C GLY A 21 -5.02 -3.74 -21.35
N SER A 22 -3.70 -3.93 -21.48
CA SER A 22 -3.14 -5.21 -21.96
C SER A 22 -3.28 -6.34 -20.94
N VAL A 23 -3.36 -7.59 -21.43
CA VAL A 23 -3.39 -8.81 -20.60
C VAL A 23 -2.15 -8.91 -19.71
N THR A 24 -0.97 -8.55 -20.24
CA THR A 24 0.26 -8.51 -19.45
C THR A 24 0.14 -7.50 -18.31
N LEU A 25 -0.30 -6.27 -18.57
CA LEU A 25 -0.50 -5.28 -17.51
C LEU A 25 -1.48 -5.79 -16.45
N HIS A 26 -2.60 -6.38 -16.89
CA HIS A 26 -3.61 -6.93 -16.00
C HIS A 26 -3.04 -8.05 -15.10
N HIS A 27 -2.28 -8.99 -15.66
CA HIS A 27 -1.66 -10.06 -14.91
C HIS A 27 -0.64 -9.53 -13.88
N TRP A 28 0.17 -8.54 -14.28
CA TRP A 28 1.15 -7.92 -13.37
C TRP A 28 0.48 -7.14 -12.25
N GLN A 29 -0.63 -6.44 -12.54
CA GLN A 29 -1.43 -5.77 -11.51
C GLN A 29 -1.98 -6.77 -10.49
N GLN A 30 -2.46 -7.94 -10.93
CA GLN A 30 -2.90 -8.99 -9.99
C GLN A 30 -1.78 -9.49 -9.10
N LEU A 31 -0.57 -9.71 -9.65
CA LEU A 31 0.60 -10.15 -8.86
C LEU A 31 1.09 -9.08 -7.88
N ALA A 32 0.87 -7.80 -8.21
CA ALA A 32 1.27 -6.67 -7.38
C ALA A 32 0.24 -6.33 -6.29
N GLN A 33 -0.93 -6.99 -6.25
CA GLN A 33 -1.89 -6.78 -5.18
C GLN A 33 -1.36 -7.36 -3.87
N PRO A 34 -1.10 -6.52 -2.84
CA PRO A 34 -0.58 -7.02 -1.57
C PRO A 34 -1.66 -7.79 -0.81
N ASN A 35 -1.29 -8.92 -0.22
CA ASN A 35 -2.13 -9.59 0.76
C ASN A 35 -1.89 -8.98 2.15
N LEU A 36 -2.95 -8.46 2.78
CA LEU A 36 -2.87 -7.81 4.09
C LEU A 36 -3.11 -8.76 5.28
N GLY A 37 -3.51 -10.02 5.04
CA GLY A 37 -3.90 -11.00 6.06
C GLY A 37 -2.78 -11.48 7.01
N GLY A 38 -1.60 -10.86 6.95
CA GLY A 38 -0.50 -11.12 7.88
C GLY A 38 0.38 -9.91 8.10
N ILE A 39 -0.12 -8.69 7.86
CA ILE A 39 0.65 -7.45 7.98
C ILE A 39 1.14 -7.20 9.42
N LEU A 40 0.39 -7.68 10.41
CA LEU A 40 0.74 -7.60 11.83
C LEU A 40 1.53 -8.82 12.33
N VAL A 41 1.70 -9.86 11.51
CA VAL A 41 2.44 -11.06 11.89
C VAL A 41 3.95 -10.76 11.79
N PRO A 42 4.72 -10.88 12.88
CA PRO A 42 6.16 -10.63 12.85
C PRO A 42 6.87 -11.58 11.86
N ARG A 43 7.70 -11.03 10.99
CA ARG A 43 8.49 -11.79 10.01
C ARG A 43 9.95 -11.32 10.07
N PRO A 44 10.94 -12.23 10.19
CA PRO A 44 12.35 -11.85 10.24
C PRO A 44 12.75 -10.99 9.02
N GLY A 45 13.37 -9.83 9.27
CA GLY A 45 13.81 -8.90 8.22
C GLY A 45 12.70 -8.07 7.58
N VAL A 46 11.45 -8.18 8.04
CA VAL A 46 10.32 -7.37 7.58
C VAL A 46 9.88 -6.46 8.71
N LEU A 47 9.90 -5.16 8.46
CA LEU A 47 9.37 -4.16 9.38
C LEU A 47 8.33 -3.33 8.64
N THR A 48 7.19 -3.12 9.29
CA THR A 48 6.19 -2.16 8.83
C THR A 48 6.74 -0.76 9.07
N LYS A 49 6.69 0.08 8.03
CA LYS A 49 7.14 1.46 8.11
C LYS A 49 6.27 2.19 9.13
N ASP A 50 6.92 2.98 9.99
CA ASP A 50 6.26 3.76 11.04
C ASP A 50 5.45 2.90 12.03
N PHE A 51 5.82 1.62 12.22
CA PHE A 51 5.21 0.79 13.25
C PHE A 51 5.32 1.47 14.60
N ARG A 52 4.17 1.73 15.21
CA ARG A 52 4.04 2.13 16.59
C ARG A 52 3.01 1.20 17.18
N GLN A 53 3.39 0.55 18.28
CA GLN A 53 2.40 -0.13 19.10
C GLN A 53 1.43 0.94 19.59
N LEU A 54 0.14 0.71 19.37
CA LEU A 54 -0.90 1.64 19.78
C LEU A 54 -1.02 1.54 21.32
N ASP A 55 -1.03 2.68 22.03
CA ASP A 55 -1.17 2.72 23.49
C ASP A 55 -2.49 2.08 23.98
N ILE A 56 -3.46 1.98 23.05
CA ILE A 56 -4.75 1.33 23.21
C ILE A 56 -4.63 -0.17 23.55
N ASP A 57 -3.54 -0.83 23.15
CA ASP A 57 -3.30 -2.25 23.44
C ASP A 57 -2.95 -2.51 24.93
N LEU A 58 -2.73 -1.46 25.72
CA LEU A 58 -2.25 -1.59 27.10
C LEU A 58 -3.32 -1.32 28.18
N GLU A 59 -4.33 -0.50 27.92
CA GLU A 59 -5.15 0.05 29.02
C GLU A 59 -6.66 0.15 28.81
N GLU A 60 -7.20 0.18 27.58
CA GLU A 60 -8.66 0.35 27.39
C GLU A 60 -9.35 -0.89 26.80
N VAL A 61 -10.03 -1.62 27.67
CA VAL A 61 -10.99 -2.66 27.27
C VAL A 61 -12.27 -1.96 26.83
N TYR A 62 -12.42 -1.67 25.53
CA TYR A 62 -13.69 -1.19 25.00
C TYR A 62 -14.72 -2.30 24.99
N SER A 63 -15.90 -2.01 25.54
CA SER A 63 -17.11 -2.80 25.42
C SER A 63 -17.91 -2.32 24.22
N LEU A 64 -18.60 -3.23 23.53
CA LEU A 64 -19.57 -2.88 22.48
C LEU A 64 -20.76 -2.03 22.98
N ASN A 65 -20.86 -1.84 24.29
CA ASN A 65 -21.87 -1.00 24.92
C ASN A 65 -21.32 0.38 25.34
N ASP A 66 -20.04 0.66 25.10
CA ASP A 66 -19.46 1.97 25.42
C ASP A 66 -19.95 3.02 24.42
N LEU A 67 -19.95 4.30 24.84
CA LEU A 67 -20.34 5.41 23.98
C LEU A 67 -19.30 5.58 22.87
N GLU A 68 -19.76 5.70 21.62
CA GLU A 68 -18.89 5.90 20.47
C GLU A 68 -18.44 7.38 20.38
N GLU A 69 -17.29 7.65 19.75
CA GLU A 69 -16.78 9.03 19.56
C GLU A 69 -17.67 9.89 18.64
N ASP A 70 -18.63 9.30 17.93
CA ASP A 70 -19.62 10.01 17.13
C ASP A 70 -20.90 10.36 17.93
N ASP A 71 -21.09 9.76 19.11
CA ASP A 71 -22.15 10.14 20.06
C ASP A 71 -21.79 11.42 20.84
N VAL A 72 -20.51 11.85 20.83
CA VAL A 72 -20.11 13.14 21.41
C VAL A 72 -20.46 14.28 20.45
N ASP A 73 -20.99 15.37 21.01
CA ASP A 73 -21.60 16.50 20.29
C ASP A 73 -20.83 16.89 19.00
N ALA A 74 -21.49 16.66 17.86
CA ALA A 74 -20.96 16.84 16.49
C ALA A 74 -20.49 18.28 16.19
N SER A 75 -20.79 19.22 17.08
CA SER A 75 -20.29 20.60 17.05
C SER A 75 -18.75 20.68 17.03
N SER A 76 -18.06 19.66 17.57
CA SER A 76 -16.60 19.57 17.61
C SER A 76 -15.95 19.35 16.23
N PHE A 77 -16.63 18.61 15.34
CA PHE A 77 -16.12 18.29 14.00
C PHE A 77 -16.31 19.44 13.00
N GLN A 78 -17.17 20.42 13.32
CA GLN A 78 -17.47 21.55 12.44
C GLN A 78 -16.33 22.59 12.35
N LEU A 79 -15.29 22.46 13.18
CA LEU A 79 -14.10 23.32 13.17
C LEU A 79 -12.95 22.80 12.31
N LEU A 80 -13.05 21.57 11.79
CA LEU A 80 -12.07 21.04 10.85
C LEU A 80 -12.28 21.72 9.49
N PRO A 81 -11.24 22.31 8.88
CA PRO A 81 -11.37 22.88 7.55
C PRO A 81 -11.67 21.75 6.56
N THR A 82 -12.94 21.61 6.19
CA THR A 82 -13.34 20.80 5.05
C THR A 82 -12.66 21.39 3.83
N SER A 83 -11.71 20.67 3.25
CA SER A 83 -11.32 20.91 1.86
C SER A 83 -12.53 20.57 1.00
N THR A 84 -13.28 21.61 0.62
CA THR A 84 -14.26 21.53 -0.47
C THR A 84 -13.57 21.08 -1.77
N PRO A 85 -14.27 20.28 -2.61
CA PRO A 85 -13.75 19.81 -3.88
C PRO A 85 -13.47 20.95 -4.88
#